data_AF-A0A317SI52-F1
#
_entry.id   AF-A0A317SI52-F1
#
_cell.length_a   1.000
_cell.length_b   1.000
_cell.length_c   1.000
_cell.angle_alpha   90.00
_cell.angle_beta   90.00
_cell.angle_gamma   90.00
#
_symmetry.space_group_name_H-M   'P 1'
#
loop_
_entity.id
_entity.type
_entity.pdbx_description
1 polymer ?
#
loop_
_entity_poly.entity_id
_entity_poly.type
_entity_poly.pdbx_seq_one_letter_code
_entity_poly.pdbx_strand_id
1 'polypeptide(L)'
;MPLPATSLNLYLGSNALISLSTAYFYLTSPTASIVKLGGRPSPTSTVLTQLLASGEALVSYLCLEGLFSSNNEMRAMVVRGVGIYTLIHMGTFWWGHKKHVKNPKGAGTFVGGLLLGAGVGAWWGILRREGLPAFV
;
A
#
# COMPACT_ATOMS: atom_id res chain seq x y z
N MET A 1 -16.44 3.76 20.27
CA MET A 1 -17.33 4.63 19.48
C MET A 1 -16.99 4.45 18.01
N PRO A 2 -17.96 4.34 17.09
CA PRO A 2 -17.65 4.30 15.66
C PRO A 2 -16.98 5.61 15.26
N LEU A 3 -15.84 5.52 14.57
CA LEU A 3 -15.15 6.70 14.04
C LEU A 3 -16.02 7.36 12.95
N PRO A 4 -16.10 8.69 12.89
CA PRO A 4 -16.80 9.36 11.80
C PRO A 4 -16.15 9.00 10.46
N ALA A 5 -16.98 8.75 9.44
CA ALA A 5 -16.54 8.39 8.09
C ALA A 5 -15.95 9.61 7.34
N THR A 6 -14.82 10.12 7.82
CA THR A 6 -14.05 11.15 7.13
C THR A 6 -13.25 10.52 5.99
N SER A 7 -12.95 11.30 4.96
CA SER A 7 -12.13 10.84 3.83
C SER A 7 -10.77 10.26 4.30
N LEU A 8 -10.15 10.85 5.34
CA LEU A 8 -8.91 10.35 5.92
C LEU A 8 -9.10 9.01 6.64
N ASN A 9 -10.18 8.85 7.41
CA ASN A 9 -10.49 7.58 8.08
C ASN A 9 -10.82 6.47 7.08
N LEU A 10 -11.53 6.79 6.00
CA LEU A 10 -11.77 5.85 4.90
C LEU A 10 -10.47 5.45 4.21
N TYR A 11 -9.56 6.40 3.96
CA TYR A 11 -8.24 6.12 3.39
C TYR A 11 -7.41 5.19 4.29
N LEU A 12 -7.27 5.53 5.57
CA LEU A 12 -6.49 4.74 6.54
C LEU A 12 -7.11 3.35 6.75
N GLY A 13 -8.43 3.28 6.93
CA GLY A 13 -9.13 2.01 7.12
C GLY A 13 -9.06 1.11 5.88
N SER A 14 -9.22 1.67 4.67
CA SER A 14 -9.13 0.90 3.43
C SER A 14 -7.71 0.37 3.20
N ASN A 15 -6.68 1.20 3.41
CA ASN A 15 -5.29 0.76 3.27
C ASN A 15 -4.93 -0.29 4.33
N ALA A 16 -5.40 -0.14 5.57
CA ALA A 16 -5.22 -1.16 6.60
C ALA A 16 -5.81 -2.51 6.16
N LEU A 17 -7.06 -2.52 5.69
CA LEU A 17 -7.73 -3.74 5.25
C LEU A 17 -7.06 -4.39 4.02
N ILE A 18 -6.69 -3.57 3.04
CA ILE A 18 -6.00 -4.05 1.82
C ILE A 18 -4.65 -4.68 2.21
N SER A 19 -3.83 -3.98 2.97
CA SER A 19 -2.51 -4.48 3.39
C SER A 19 -2.62 -5.72 4.27
N LEU A 20 -3.56 -5.76 5.22
CA LEU A 20 -3.79 -6.94 6.04
C LEU A 20 -4.21 -8.15 5.19
N SER A 21 -5.09 -7.95 4.22
CA SER A 21 -5.53 -9.00 3.30
C SER A 21 -4.37 -9.51 2.44
N THR A 22 -3.55 -8.60 1.91
CA THR A 22 -2.35 -8.95 1.13
C THR A 22 -1.37 -9.76 1.97
N ALA A 23 -1.06 -9.30 3.20
CA ALA A 23 -0.21 -10.03 4.13
C ALA A 23 -0.75 -11.43 4.41
N TYR A 24 -2.05 -11.57 4.68
CA TYR A 24 -2.69 -12.86 4.89
C TYR A 24 -2.52 -13.81 3.70
N PHE A 25 -2.75 -13.35 2.46
CA PHE A 25 -2.57 -14.17 1.27
C PHE A 25 -1.11 -14.55 1.02
N TYR A 26 -0.17 -13.64 1.25
CA TYR A 26 1.26 -13.93 1.10
C TYR A 26 1.76 -14.95 2.13
N LEU A 27 1.22 -14.95 3.35
CA LEU A 27 1.58 -15.91 4.40
C LEU A 27 0.91 -17.28 4.20
N THR A 28 -0.37 -17.30 3.86
CA THR A 28 -1.15 -18.55 3.76
C THR A 28 -1.04 -19.24 2.40
N SER A 29 -0.77 -18.47 1.34
CA SER A 29 -0.74 -18.96 -0.05
C SER A 29 0.42 -18.33 -0.85
N PRO A 30 1.69 -18.45 -0.40
CA PRO A 30 2.83 -17.80 -1.05
C PRO A 30 3.03 -18.26 -2.50
N THR A 31 2.95 -19.57 -2.77
CA THR A 31 3.13 -20.14 -4.11
C THR A 31 2.11 -19.60 -5.12
N ALA A 32 0.82 -19.59 -4.76
CA ALA A 32 -0.23 -19.07 -5.62
C ALA A 32 -0.06 -17.55 -5.86
N SER A 33 0.37 -16.81 -4.84
CA SER A 33 0.66 -15.39 -4.94
C SER A 33 1.81 -15.11 -5.92
N ILE A 34 2.91 -15.85 -5.82
CA ILE A 34 4.05 -15.76 -6.74
C ILE A 34 3.62 -16.03 -8.19
N VAL A 35 2.84 -17.09 -8.42
CA VAL A 35 2.35 -17.43 -9.77
C VAL A 35 1.42 -16.35 -10.32
N LYS A 36 0.52 -15.81 -9.50
CA LYS A 36 -0.41 -14.74 -9.90
C LYS A 36 0.31 -13.46 -10.30
N LEU A 37 1.46 -13.18 -9.69
CA LEU A 37 2.34 -12.06 -10.02
C LEU A 37 3.28 -12.36 -11.21
N GLY A 38 3.12 -13.50 -11.88
CA GLY A 38 3.92 -13.91 -13.04
C GLY A 38 5.29 -14.49 -12.69
N GLY A 39 5.55 -14.77 -11.41
CA GLY A 39 6.79 -15.35 -10.92
C GLY A 39 6.81 -16.88 -11.00
N ARG A 40 7.99 -17.46 -10.75
CA ARG A 40 8.18 -18.91 -10.59
C ARG A 40 8.47 -19.24 -9.12
N PRO A 41 7.65 -20.08 -8.47
CA PRO A 41 7.91 -20.49 -7.10
C PRO A 41 9.28 -21.16 -6.95
N SER A 42 9.99 -20.73 -5.93
CA SER A 42 11.32 -21.18 -5.52
C SER A 42 11.51 -20.80 -4.05
N PRO A 43 12.40 -21.48 -3.30
CA PRO A 43 12.67 -21.14 -1.90
C PRO A 43 12.96 -19.65 -1.68
N THR A 44 13.77 -19.05 -2.56
CA THR A 44 14.08 -17.62 -2.54
C THR A 44 12.84 -16.75 -2.72
N SER A 45 12.01 -17.03 -3.74
CA SER A 45 10.79 -16.25 -3.97
C SER A 45 9.76 -16.39 -2.84
N THR A 46 9.71 -17.54 -2.15
CA THR A 46 8.85 -17.75 -0.99
C THR A 46 9.31 -16.88 0.19
N VAL A 47 10.61 -16.88 0.50
CA VAL A 47 11.18 -16.03 1.56
C VAL A 47 10.93 -14.55 1.24
N LEU A 48 11.14 -14.12 -0.01
CA LEU A 48 10.86 -12.76 -0.42
C LEU A 48 9.36 -12.40 -0.30
N THR A 49 8.47 -13.33 -0.62
CA THR A 49 7.01 -13.13 -0.46
C THR A 49 6.64 -12.99 1.02
N GLN A 50 7.26 -13.74 1.91
CA GLN A 50 7.08 -13.59 3.36
C GLN A 50 7.64 -12.26 3.88
N LEU A 51 8.78 -11.81 3.37
CA LEU A 51 9.33 -10.49 3.70
C LEU A 51 8.38 -9.36 3.26
N LEU A 52 7.79 -9.49 2.07
CA LEU A 52 6.76 -8.55 1.60
C LEU A 52 5.52 -8.58 2.50
N ALA A 53 5.11 -9.77 2.96
CA ALA A 53 4.00 -9.91 3.90
C ALA A 53 4.24 -9.16 5.22
N SER A 54 5.47 -9.21 5.75
CA SER A 54 5.85 -8.43 6.93
C SER A 54 5.77 -6.92 6.69
N GLY A 55 6.16 -6.45 5.51
CA GLY A 55 6.01 -5.05 5.12
C GLY A 55 4.54 -4.62 5.04
N GLU A 56 3.68 -5.44 4.45
CA GLU A 56 2.23 -5.20 4.39
C GLU A 56 1.59 -5.20 5.78
N ALA A 57 1.97 -6.14 6.66
CA ALA A 57 1.50 -6.16 8.04
C ALA A 57 1.89 -4.89 8.80
N LEU A 58 3.12 -4.38 8.61
CA LEU A 58 3.57 -3.12 9.20
C LEU A 58 2.75 -1.93 8.67
N VAL A 59 2.49 -1.87 7.36
CA VAL A 59 1.65 -0.82 6.77
C VAL A 59 0.23 -0.86 7.32
N SER A 60 -0.34 -2.06 7.48
CA SER A 60 -1.65 -2.22 8.11
C SER A 60 -1.65 -1.70 9.54
N TYR A 61 -0.64 -2.04 10.33
CA TYR A 61 -0.49 -1.56 11.70
C TYR A 61 -0.40 -0.03 11.75
N LEU A 62 0.48 0.58 10.94
CA LEU A 62 0.62 2.04 10.89
C LEU A 62 -0.67 2.74 10.47
N CYS A 63 -1.42 2.18 9.53
CA CYS A 63 -2.72 2.70 9.12
C CYS A 63 -3.74 2.65 10.27
N LEU A 64 -3.78 1.57 11.05
CA LEU A 64 -4.64 1.45 12.23
C LEU A 64 -4.25 2.43 13.33
N GLU A 65 -2.95 2.57 13.59
CA GLU A 65 -2.39 3.57 14.51
C GLU A 65 -2.81 4.98 14.08
N GLY A 66 -2.70 5.33 12.80
CA GLY A 66 -3.19 6.59 12.27
C GLY A 66 -4.72 6.74 12.35
N LEU A 67 -5.48 5.65 12.18
CA LEU A 67 -6.94 5.68 12.20
C LEU A 67 -7.48 5.98 13.60
N PHE A 68 -6.84 5.45 14.64
CA PHE A 68 -7.26 5.61 16.03
C PHE A 68 -6.50 6.72 16.78
N SER A 69 -5.49 7.33 16.16
CA SER A 69 -4.76 8.46 16.75
C SER A 69 -5.57 9.76 16.71
N SER A 70 -5.48 10.53 17.78
CA SER A 70 -5.94 11.93 17.83
C SER A 70 -4.86 12.94 17.46
N ASN A 71 -3.61 12.50 17.24
CA ASN A 71 -2.49 13.36 16.90
C ASN A 71 -2.42 13.55 15.37
N ASN A 72 -2.76 14.75 14.90
CA ASN A 72 -2.78 15.08 13.48
C ASN A 72 -1.41 14.99 12.79
N GLU A 73 -0.32 15.23 13.51
CA GLU A 73 1.03 15.09 12.96
C GLU A 73 1.38 13.61 12.73
N MET A 74 1.06 12.75 13.70
CA MET A 74 1.21 11.31 13.55
C MET A 74 0.39 10.78 12.36
N ARG A 75 -0.86 11.20 12.24
CA ARG A 75 -1.75 10.81 11.12
C ARG A 75 -1.18 11.23 9.78
N ALA A 76 -0.65 12.46 9.68
CA ALA A 76 0.00 12.95 8.48
C ALA A 76 1.28 12.17 8.15
N MET A 77 2.08 11.81 9.15
CA MET A 77 3.27 10.98 8.95
C MET A 77 2.93 9.58 8.44
N VAL A 78 1.87 8.95 8.97
CA VAL A 78 1.38 7.65 8.49
C VAL A 78 1.01 7.75 7.00
N VAL A 79 0.21 8.75 6.61
CA VAL A 79 -0.19 8.92 5.20
C VAL A 79 1.04 9.08 4.28
N ARG A 80 2.03 9.87 4.69
CA ARG A 80 3.29 10.04 3.94
C ARG A 80 4.08 8.75 3.83
N GLY A 81 4.22 8.02 4.94
CA GLY A 81 4.91 6.73 4.98
C GLY A 81 4.26 5.71 4.05
N VAL A 82 2.93 5.61 4.07
CA VAL A 82 2.14 4.75 3.17
C VAL A 82 2.32 5.18 1.71
N GLY A 83 2.36 6.48 1.42
CA GLY A 83 2.63 7.00 0.08
C GLY A 83 4.00 6.57 -0.45
N ILE A 84 5.06 6.73 0.34
CA ILE A 84 6.43 6.30 0.00
C ILE A 84 6.48 4.78 -0.18
N TYR A 85 5.88 4.02 0.74
CA TYR A 85 5.78 2.56 0.64
C TYR A 85 5.11 2.15 -0.67
N THR A 86 3.98 2.77 -1.01
CA THR A 86 3.22 2.46 -2.23
C THR A 86 4.04 2.73 -3.49
N LEU A 87 4.77 3.86 -3.52
CA LEU A 87 5.69 4.20 -4.62
C LEU A 87 6.78 3.14 -4.80
N ILE A 88 7.44 2.74 -3.71
CA ILE A 88 8.50 1.73 -3.73
C ILE A 88 7.93 0.37 -4.12
N HIS A 89 6.86 -0.08 -3.45
CA HIS A 89 6.24 -1.39 -3.65
C HIS A 89 5.72 -1.55 -5.07
N MET A 90 4.94 -0.58 -5.55
CA MET A 90 4.36 -0.65 -6.90
C MET A 90 5.41 -0.36 -7.98
N GLY A 91 6.40 0.49 -7.72
CA GLY A 91 7.49 0.76 -8.65
C GLY A 91 8.40 -0.46 -8.85
N THR A 92 8.76 -1.15 -7.77
CA THR A 92 9.53 -2.40 -7.83
C THR A 92 8.74 -3.52 -8.49
N PHE A 93 7.44 -3.65 -8.17
CA PHE A 93 6.55 -4.57 -8.86
C PHE A 93 6.50 -4.29 -10.37
N TRP A 94 6.27 -3.04 -10.78
CA TRP A 94 6.21 -2.63 -12.18
C TRP A 94 7.50 -2.95 -12.93
N TRP A 95 8.65 -2.57 -12.36
CA TRP A 95 9.96 -2.84 -12.94
C TRP A 95 10.18 -4.34 -13.14
N GLY A 96 9.90 -5.15 -12.11
CA GLY A 96 10.02 -6.60 -12.18
C GLY A 96 9.08 -7.22 -13.22
N HIS A 97 7.83 -6.77 -13.24
CA HIS A 97 6.80 -7.25 -14.16
C HIS A 97 7.15 -6.94 -15.61
N LYS A 98 7.62 -5.71 -15.91
CA LYS A 98 8.07 -5.33 -17.26
C LYS A 98 9.29 -6.14 -17.72
N LYS A 99 10.22 -6.45 -16.81
CA LYS A 99 11.48 -7.11 -17.14
C LYS A 99 11.34 -8.63 -17.29
N HIS A 100 10.45 -9.26 -16.52
CA HIS A 100 10.42 -10.72 -16.38
C HIS A 100 9.14 -11.39 -16.91
N VAL A 101 8.06 -10.64 -17.19
CA VAL A 101 6.82 -11.20 -17.73
C VAL A 101 6.75 -11.01 -19.25
N LYS A 102 6.73 -12.11 -20.01
CA LYS A 102 6.72 -12.10 -21.49
C LYS A 102 5.49 -11.44 -22.13
N ASN A 103 4.34 -11.47 -21.45
CA ASN A 103 3.07 -10.87 -21.92
C ASN A 103 2.34 -10.21 -20.75
N PRO A 104 2.67 -8.95 -20.40
CA PRO A 104 2.16 -8.32 -19.21
C PRO A 104 0.71 -7.82 -19.40
N LYS A 105 -0.27 -8.73 -19.43
CA LYS A 105 -1.69 -8.37 -19.40
C LYS A 105 -2.05 -7.78 -18.02
N GLY A 106 -2.78 -6.67 -17.98
CA GLY A 106 -3.14 -5.98 -16.72
C GLY A 106 -2.12 -4.95 -16.20
N ALA A 107 -1.00 -4.78 -16.91
CA ALA A 107 0.03 -3.77 -16.66
C ALA A 107 -0.51 -2.32 -16.55
N GLY A 108 -1.42 -1.93 -17.46
CA GLY A 108 -1.97 -0.57 -17.50
C GLY A 108 -2.83 -0.23 -16.28
N THR A 109 -3.63 -1.18 -15.80
CA THR A 109 -4.42 -1.03 -14.56
C THR A 109 -3.53 -0.89 -13.33
N PHE A 110 -2.38 -1.56 -13.30
CA PHE A 110 -1.39 -1.43 -12.23
C PHE A 110 -0.71 -0.05 -12.24
N VAL A 111 -0.32 0.45 -13.41
CA VAL A 111 0.25 1.81 -13.56
C VAL A 111 -0.78 2.89 -13.22
N GLY A 112 -2.05 2.69 -13.62
CA GLY A 112 -3.15 3.57 -13.24
C GLY A 112 -3.38 3.59 -11.72
N GLY A 113 -3.37 2.42 -11.07
CA GLY A 113 -3.42 2.29 -9.62
C GLY A 113 -2.20 2.90 -8.91
N LEU A 114 -1.02 2.84 -9.51
CA LEU A 114 0.23 3.43 -9.02
C LEU A 114 0.15 4.96 -9.03
N LEU A 115 -0.32 5.55 -10.14
CA LEU A 115 -0.50 7.01 -10.25
C LEU A 115 -1.61 7.53 -9.33
N LEU A 116 -2.71 6.80 -9.20
CA LEU A 116 -3.80 7.16 -8.29
C LEU A 116 -3.41 6.99 -6.83
N GLY A 117 -2.84 5.86 -6.43
CA GLY A 117 -2.46 5.58 -5.04
C GLY A 117 -1.31 6.45 -4.54
N ALA A 118 -0.24 6.56 -5.32
CA ALA A 118 0.88 7.43 -4.98
C ALA A 118 0.53 8.91 -5.11
N GLY A 119 -0.24 9.27 -6.14
CA GLY A 119 -0.72 10.64 -6.36
C GLY A 119 -1.63 11.08 -5.22
N VAL A 120 -2.60 10.27 -4.82
CA VAL A 120 -3.51 10.56 -3.70
C VAL A 120 -2.74 10.56 -2.37
N GLY A 121 -1.85 9.60 -2.12
CA GLY A 121 -1.06 9.56 -0.88
C GLY A 121 -0.09 10.74 -0.73
N ALA A 122 0.62 11.11 -1.79
CA ALA A 122 1.50 12.27 -1.81
C ALA A 122 0.72 13.59 -1.75
N TRP A 123 -0.35 13.73 -2.54
CA TRP A 123 -1.23 14.91 -2.52
C TRP A 123 -1.83 15.14 -1.14
N TRP A 124 -2.34 14.09 -0.50
CA TRP A 124 -2.99 14.20 0.81
C TRP A 124 -1.99 14.48 1.94
N GLY A 125 -0.82 13.81 1.90
CA GLY A 125 0.26 14.01 2.88
C GLY A 125 0.99 15.36 2.75
N ILE A 126 0.96 15.98 1.57
CA ILE A 126 1.56 17.30 1.31
C ILE A 126 0.55 18.44 1.57
N LEU A 127 -0.72 18.28 1.19
CA LEU A 127 -1.67 19.42 1.15
C LEU A 127 -2.66 19.51 2.30
N ARG A 128 -2.94 18.43 3.04
CA ARG A 128 -3.78 18.53 4.25
C ARG A 128 -2.94 18.35 5.51
N ARG A 129 -2.35 19.45 5.98
CA ARG A 129 -2.23 19.66 7.43
C ARG A 129 -3.64 19.98 7.91
N GLU A 130 -4.26 19.12 8.72
CA GLU A 130 -5.49 19.51 9.41
C GLU A 130 -5.19 20.79 10.22
N GLY A 131 -5.74 21.93 9.78
CA GLY A 131 -5.52 23.25 10.40
C GLY A 131 -4.96 24.35 9.48
N LEU A 132 -4.57 24.07 8.23
CA LEU A 132 -4.25 25.12 7.26
C LEU A 132 -5.26 25.12 6.11
N PRO A 133 -5.84 26.28 5.74
CA PRO A 133 -6.68 26.37 4.56
C PRO A 133 -5.87 25.91 3.36
N ALA A 134 -6.41 24.98 2.59
CA ALA A 134 -5.90 24.73 1.25
C ALA A 134 -5.94 26.07 0.52
N PHE A 135 -4.79 26.61 0.13
CA PHE A 135 -4.74 27.91 -0.51
C PHE A 135 -5.46 27.85 -1.87
N VAL A 136 -6.53 28.66 -1.93
CA VAL A 136 -7.28 29.23 -3.07
C VAL A 136 -8.05 28.25 -3.96
#